data_AF-A0A933IWG4-F1
#
_entry.id   AF-A0A933IWG4-F1
#
_cell.length_a   1.000
_cell.length_b   1.000
_cell.length_c   1.000
_cell.angle_alpha   90.00
_cell.angle_beta   90.00
_cell.angle_gamma   90.00
#
_symmetry.space_group_name_H-M   'P 1'
#
loop_
_entity.id
_entity.type
_entity.pdbx_description
1 polymer ?
#
loop_
_entity_poly.entity_id
_entity_poly.type
_entity_poly.pdbx_seq_one_letter_code
_entity_poly.pdbx_strand_id
1 'polypeptide(L)'
;MEPFPKHPKIYEINTRSWINALSNSLGGRTTLSSVPQEYWKNLKALGMDLVWLMGVWLPSPGSVAIARALPELKLSYSEALPDWTPDDVVGSPYAVAGYSLNPLLGTDEDLIRLRKKLEREGLGLILDFVPNHTALDHPWVAGHPERYVWWERHLSGSEKYAVRRVIAPRPLLRWTPLRHGDAPSERGLFTDMGRLDETGEETRT
;
A
#
# COMPACT_ATOMS: atom_id res chain seq x y z
N MET A 1 -13.40 -9.95 -18.00
CA MET A 1 -14.23 -9.56 -16.84
C MET A 1 -15.28 -8.61 -17.36
N GLU A 2 -16.55 -8.79 -16.97
CA GLU A 2 -17.59 -7.81 -17.29
C GLU A 2 -17.21 -6.44 -16.68
N PRO A 3 -17.55 -5.32 -17.32
CA PRO A 3 -17.31 -4.02 -16.74
C PRO A 3 -18.02 -3.89 -15.39
N PHE A 4 -17.38 -3.20 -14.44
CA PHE A 4 -18.00 -2.94 -13.14
C PHE A 4 -19.29 -2.13 -13.31
N PRO A 5 -20.28 -2.32 -12.41
CA PRO A 5 -21.49 -1.52 -12.44
C PRO A 5 -21.16 -0.03 -12.24
N LYS A 6 -22.08 0.85 -12.63
CA LYS A 6 -21.93 2.31 -12.48
C LYS A 6 -21.57 2.76 -11.05
N HIS A 7 -22.02 2.00 -10.05
CA HIS A 7 -21.75 2.23 -8.63
C HIS A 7 -21.17 0.96 -8.00
N PRO A 8 -19.86 0.70 -8.17
CA PRO A 8 -19.24 -0.51 -7.66
C PRO A 8 -19.17 -0.51 -6.13
N LYS A 9 -19.37 -1.68 -5.53
CA LYS A 9 -19.26 -1.87 -4.07
C LYS A 9 -17.89 -2.43 -3.72
N ILE A 10 -17.21 -1.74 -2.80
CA ILE A 10 -15.86 -2.08 -2.36
C ILE A 10 -15.94 -2.66 -0.95
N TYR A 11 -15.24 -3.77 -0.72
CA TYR A 11 -15.02 -4.34 0.61
C TYR A 11 -13.56 -4.15 1.02
N GLU A 12 -13.33 -3.30 2.02
CA GLU A 12 -11.99 -3.05 2.56
C GLU A 12 -11.63 -4.07 3.64
N ILE A 13 -10.41 -4.58 3.57
CA ILE A 13 -9.86 -5.55 4.51
C ILE A 13 -8.54 -5.01 5.07
N ASN A 14 -8.43 -4.95 6.40
CA ASN A 14 -7.14 -4.83 7.06
C ASN A 14 -6.40 -6.17 6.93
N THR A 15 -5.57 -6.27 5.90
CA THR A 15 -5.06 -7.55 5.38
C THR A 15 -4.24 -8.33 6.40
N ARG A 16 -3.41 -7.62 7.19
CA ARG A 16 -2.49 -8.25 8.15
C ARG A 16 -3.25 -8.84 9.33
N SER A 17 -4.16 -8.07 9.92
CA SER A 17 -5.03 -8.55 11.01
C SER A 17 -5.95 -9.68 10.54
N TRP A 18 -6.48 -9.56 9.33
CA TRP A 18 -7.36 -10.56 8.73
C TRP A 18 -6.66 -11.90 8.47
N ILE A 19 -5.47 -11.89 7.87
CA ILE A 19 -4.69 -13.12 7.63
C ILE A 19 -4.24 -13.78 8.95
N ASN A 20 -3.92 -12.98 9.97
CA ASN A 20 -3.63 -13.51 11.30
C ASN A 20 -4.84 -14.23 11.89
N ALA A 21 -6.02 -13.60 11.85
CA ALA A 21 -7.26 -14.19 12.33
C ALA A 21 -7.63 -15.48 11.57
N LEU A 22 -7.45 -15.50 10.25
CA LEU A 22 -7.65 -16.71 9.44
C LEU A 22 -6.64 -17.82 9.78
N SER A 23 -5.38 -17.47 10.04
CA SER A 23 -4.37 -18.46 10.43
C SER A 23 -4.75 -19.15 11.75
N ASN A 24 -5.24 -18.37 12.71
CA ASN A 24 -5.71 -18.90 13.99
C ASN A 24 -6.96 -19.78 13.82
N SER A 25 -7.94 -19.37 13.01
CA SER A 25 -9.18 -20.14 12.83
C SER A 25 -8.97 -21.43 12.03
N LEU A 26 -8.02 -21.45 11.10
CA LEU A 26 -7.68 -22.62 10.28
C LEU A 26 -6.63 -23.53 10.92
N GLY A 27 -6.06 -23.15 12.07
CA GLY A 27 -5.08 -23.95 12.80
C GLY A 27 -3.71 -24.06 12.12
N GLY A 28 -3.33 -23.07 11.31
CA GLY A 28 -2.08 -23.10 10.55
C GLY A 28 -1.77 -21.79 9.84
N ARG A 29 -0.53 -21.64 9.35
CA ARG A 29 -0.11 -20.44 8.64
C ARG A 29 -0.95 -20.24 7.36
N THR A 30 -1.67 -19.12 7.30
CA THR A 30 -2.39 -18.67 6.10
C THR A 30 -1.61 -17.55 5.41
N THR A 31 -1.62 -17.55 4.08
CA THR A 31 -1.12 -16.47 3.20
C THR A 31 -2.23 -16.04 2.26
N LEU A 32 -2.03 -14.97 1.48
CA LEU A 32 -3.04 -14.49 0.52
C LEU A 32 -3.50 -15.56 -0.47
N SER A 33 -2.59 -16.43 -0.91
CA SER A 33 -2.89 -17.48 -1.87
C SER A 33 -3.61 -18.69 -1.24
N SER A 34 -3.44 -18.93 0.06
CA SER A 34 -4.05 -20.06 0.76
C SER A 34 -5.43 -19.75 1.33
N VAL A 35 -5.91 -18.50 1.23
CA VAL A 35 -7.28 -18.14 1.62
C VAL A 35 -8.29 -19.00 0.84
N PRO A 36 -9.20 -19.72 1.52
CA PRO A 36 -10.18 -20.59 0.86
C PRO A 36 -10.97 -19.89 -0.24
N GLN A 37 -11.31 -20.60 -1.31
CA GLN A 37 -12.04 -20.01 -2.44
C GLN A 37 -13.44 -19.56 -2.05
N GLU A 38 -14.03 -20.26 -1.09
CA GLU A 38 -15.33 -20.02 -0.47
C GLU A 38 -15.41 -18.61 0.12
N TYR A 39 -14.32 -18.10 0.70
CA TYR A 39 -14.29 -16.73 1.23
C TYR A 39 -14.61 -15.69 0.14
N TRP A 40 -13.96 -15.82 -1.02
CA TRP A 40 -14.14 -14.92 -2.15
C TRP A 40 -15.52 -15.09 -2.81
N LYS A 41 -15.98 -16.33 -2.95
CA LYS A 41 -17.34 -16.63 -3.42
C LYS A 41 -18.41 -15.99 -2.54
N ASN A 42 -18.24 -16.06 -1.23
CA ASN A 42 -19.17 -15.45 -0.28
C ASN A 42 -19.20 -13.92 -0.42
N LEU A 43 -18.04 -13.26 -0.57
CA LEU A 43 -18.00 -11.83 -0.84
C LEU A 43 -18.71 -11.46 -2.15
N LYS A 44 -18.54 -12.28 -3.21
CA LYS A 44 -19.25 -12.05 -4.46
C LYS A 44 -20.76 -12.25 -4.30
N ALA A 45 -21.20 -13.27 -3.56
CA ALA A 45 -22.60 -13.53 -3.27
C ALA A 45 -23.26 -12.42 -2.44
N LEU A 46 -22.49 -11.72 -1.60
CA LEU A 46 -22.92 -10.50 -0.89
C LEU A 46 -23.02 -9.27 -1.82
N GLY A 47 -22.69 -9.42 -3.10
CA GLY A 47 -22.78 -8.37 -4.11
C GLY A 47 -21.61 -7.39 -4.09
N MET A 48 -20.44 -7.79 -3.57
CA MET A 48 -19.23 -6.98 -3.69
C MET A 48 -18.66 -7.06 -5.12
N ASP A 49 -18.09 -5.94 -5.58
CA ASP A 49 -17.47 -5.83 -6.89
C ASP A 49 -15.95 -5.81 -6.79
N LEU A 50 -15.41 -5.16 -5.75
CA LEU A 50 -13.97 -5.09 -5.51
C LEU A 50 -13.63 -5.42 -4.05
N VAL A 51 -12.46 -6.00 -3.86
CA VAL A 51 -11.82 -6.15 -2.55
C VAL A 51 -10.63 -5.20 -2.50
N TRP A 52 -10.57 -4.38 -1.46
CA TRP A 52 -9.40 -3.56 -1.15
C TRP A 52 -8.60 -4.21 -0.02
N LEU A 53 -7.37 -4.62 -0.35
CA LEU A 53 -6.42 -5.15 0.62
C LEU A 53 -5.53 -4.02 1.15
N MET A 54 -5.90 -3.49 2.31
CA MET A 54 -5.10 -2.47 3.01
C MET A 54 -3.88 -3.12 3.68
N GLY A 55 -2.70 -2.50 3.54
CA GLY A 55 -1.48 -2.85 4.28
C GLY A 55 -0.75 -4.09 3.78
N VAL A 56 -0.71 -4.30 2.46
CA VAL A 56 -0.05 -5.45 1.83
C VAL A 56 1.48 -5.31 1.73
N TRP A 57 2.00 -4.09 1.77
CA TRP A 57 3.41 -3.80 1.51
C TRP A 57 4.34 -4.11 2.67
N LEU A 58 5.63 -4.17 2.38
CA LEU A 58 6.68 -4.45 3.35
C LEU A 58 6.61 -3.45 4.52
N PRO A 59 6.39 -3.92 5.76
CA PRO A 59 6.25 -3.04 6.90
C PRO A 59 7.61 -2.51 7.35
N SER A 60 7.64 -1.29 7.86
CA SER A 60 8.80 -0.67 8.49
C SER A 60 9.10 -1.25 9.89
N PRO A 61 10.26 -1.89 10.09
CA PRO A 61 10.69 -2.31 11.43
C PRO A 61 10.80 -1.11 12.39
N GLY A 62 11.24 0.05 11.92
CA GLY A 62 11.31 1.27 12.71
C GLY A 62 9.93 1.75 13.18
N SER A 63 8.93 1.75 12.29
CA SER A 63 7.55 2.09 12.65
C SER A 63 6.95 1.11 13.65
N VAL A 64 7.22 -0.19 13.49
CA VAL A 64 6.79 -1.22 14.45
C VAL A 64 7.41 -0.98 15.83
N ALA A 65 8.71 -0.69 15.89
CA ALA A 65 9.40 -0.41 17.14
C ALA A 65 8.83 0.83 17.85
N ILE A 66 8.57 1.91 17.10
CA ILE A 66 7.92 3.12 17.64
C ILE A 66 6.52 2.79 18.17
N ALA A 67 5.69 2.11 17.38
CA ALA A 67 4.32 1.73 17.77
C ALA A 67 4.30 0.90 19.06
N ARG A 68 5.26 -0.02 19.23
CA ARG A 68 5.41 -0.85 20.43
C ARG A 68 6.02 -0.12 21.63
N ALA A 69 6.67 1.02 21.44
CA ALA A 69 7.35 1.75 22.51
C ALA A 69 6.48 2.84 23.13
N LEU A 70 5.74 3.59 22.30
CA LEU A 70 4.99 4.80 22.69
C LEU A 70 3.88 4.50 23.71
N PRO A 71 3.97 5.05 24.94
CA PRO A 71 2.98 4.81 26.00
C PRO A 71 1.55 5.20 25.62
N GLU A 72 1.38 6.30 24.89
CA GLU A 72 0.09 6.81 24.44
C GLU A 72 -0.62 5.84 23.51
N LEU A 73 0.12 5.13 22.66
CA LEU A 73 -0.45 4.13 21.76
C LEU A 73 -0.85 2.86 22.53
N LYS A 74 -0.07 2.48 23.54
CA LYS A 74 -0.38 1.32 24.40
C LYS A 74 -1.69 1.48 25.16
N LEU A 75 -2.03 2.71 25.56
CA LEU A 75 -3.32 2.99 26.18
C LEU A 75 -4.47 2.63 25.24
N SER A 76 -4.42 3.11 24.00
CA SER A 76 -5.41 2.78 22.97
C SER A 76 -5.46 1.28 22.65
N TYR A 77 -4.32 0.57 22.70
CA TYR A 77 -4.29 -0.88 22.50
C TYR A 77 -5.03 -1.62 23.61
N SER A 78 -4.76 -1.27 24.87
CA SER A 78 -5.43 -1.89 26.03
C SER A 78 -6.93 -1.60 26.07
N GLU A 79 -7.38 -0.47 25.52
CA GLU A 79 -8.81 -0.17 25.36
C GLU A 79 -9.45 -1.00 24.25
N ALA A 80 -8.78 -1.18 23.11
CA ALA A 80 -9.32 -1.89 21.96
C ALA A 80 -9.25 -3.42 22.10
N LEU A 81 -8.20 -3.94 22.73
CA LEU A 81 -7.93 -5.37 22.91
C LEU A 81 -7.25 -5.57 24.29
N PRO A 82 -8.02 -5.79 25.36
CA PRO A 82 -7.47 -5.82 26.73
C PRO A 82 -6.38 -6.86 27.01
N ASP A 83 -6.34 -7.94 26.22
CA ASP A 83 -5.38 -9.04 26.31
C ASP A 83 -4.30 -9.00 25.22
N TRP A 84 -4.08 -7.84 24.60
CA TRP A 84 -3.07 -7.67 23.56
C TRP A 84 -1.66 -8.02 24.03
N THR A 85 -0.87 -8.54 23.11
CA THR A 85 0.56 -8.79 23.27
C THR A 85 1.36 -7.89 22.33
N PRO A 86 2.65 -7.64 22.59
CA PRO A 86 3.49 -6.88 21.68
C PRO A 86 3.46 -7.38 20.23
N ASP A 87 3.23 -8.67 20.00
CA ASP A 87 3.19 -9.26 18.66
C ASP A 87 1.93 -8.86 17.87
N ASP A 88 0.86 -8.45 18.53
CA ASP A 88 -0.36 -7.91 17.89
C ASP A 88 -0.13 -6.51 17.29
N VAL A 89 0.93 -5.81 17.72
CA VAL A 89 1.28 -4.47 17.24
C VAL A 89 2.23 -4.59 16.05
N VAL A 90 1.67 -4.52 14.85
CA VAL A 90 2.37 -4.69 13.56
C VAL A 90 2.74 -3.37 12.86
N GLY A 91 2.63 -2.24 13.55
CA GLY A 91 2.93 -0.91 13.00
C GLY A 91 1.94 -0.42 11.95
N SER A 92 2.11 0.82 11.49
CA SER A 92 1.21 1.44 10.51
C SER A 92 1.28 0.74 9.14
N PRO A 93 0.15 0.42 8.48
CA PRO A 93 0.16 -0.13 7.12
C PRO A 93 0.69 0.87 6.08
N TYR A 94 0.71 2.17 6.43
CA TYR A 94 1.17 3.25 5.55
C TYR A 94 2.64 3.64 5.81
N ALA A 95 3.28 3.07 6.83
CA ALA A 95 4.74 3.16 7.00
C ALA A 95 5.45 2.12 6.11
N VAL A 96 5.35 2.33 4.80
CA VAL A 96 5.89 1.42 3.78
C VAL A 96 7.42 1.51 3.77
N ALA A 97 8.10 0.38 3.96
CA ALA A 97 9.55 0.25 3.81
C ALA A 97 9.98 -0.20 2.40
N GLY A 98 9.03 -0.73 1.63
CA GLY A 98 9.21 -1.07 0.22
C GLY A 98 7.92 -1.59 -0.41
N TYR A 99 7.77 -1.40 -1.72
CA TYR A 99 6.63 -1.85 -2.52
C TYR A 99 6.79 -3.31 -2.99
N SER A 100 7.25 -4.18 -2.09
CA SER A 100 7.21 -5.64 -2.22
C SER A 100 6.18 -6.18 -1.24
N LEU A 101 5.58 -7.34 -1.52
CA LEU A 101 4.61 -7.94 -0.61
C LEU A 101 5.24 -8.24 0.75
N ASN A 102 4.49 -7.99 1.82
CA ASN A 102 4.87 -8.39 3.16
C ASN A 102 5.05 -9.92 3.22
N PRO A 103 6.21 -10.45 3.69
CA PRO A 103 6.47 -11.89 3.77
C PRO A 103 5.48 -12.69 4.63
N LEU A 104 4.75 -12.04 5.56
CA LEU A 104 3.67 -12.68 6.30
C LEU A 104 2.48 -13.03 5.39
N LEU A 105 2.29 -12.29 4.31
CA LEU A 105 1.20 -12.42 3.36
C LEU A 105 1.55 -13.34 2.18
N GLY A 106 2.84 -13.65 1.97
CA GLY A 106 3.34 -14.53 0.92
C GLY A 106 4.46 -13.89 0.10
N THR A 107 4.49 -14.21 -1.19
CA THR A 107 5.39 -13.70 -2.22
C THR A 107 4.66 -12.79 -3.22
N ASP A 108 5.37 -11.99 -4.01
CA ASP A 108 4.74 -11.19 -5.07
C ASP A 108 3.98 -12.09 -6.07
N GLU A 109 4.46 -13.32 -6.33
CA GLU A 109 3.74 -14.31 -7.12
C GLU A 109 2.43 -14.77 -6.47
N ASP A 110 2.35 -14.81 -5.13
CA ASP A 110 1.09 -15.09 -4.43
C ASP A 110 0.05 -13.99 -4.67
N LEU A 111 0.48 -12.72 -4.72
CA LEU A 111 -0.40 -11.60 -5.02
C LEU A 111 -0.95 -11.68 -6.46
N ILE A 112 -0.10 -12.05 -7.44
CA ILE A 112 -0.53 -12.32 -8.82
C ILE A 112 -1.53 -13.48 -8.87
N ARG A 113 -1.26 -14.57 -8.13
CA ARG A 113 -2.17 -15.72 -8.04
C ARG A 113 -3.52 -15.31 -7.44
N LEU A 114 -3.51 -14.50 -6.38
CA LEU A 114 -4.72 -13.99 -5.75
C LEU A 114 -5.52 -13.15 -6.75
N ARG A 115 -4.88 -12.20 -7.46
CA ARG A 115 -5.56 -11.40 -8.49
C ARG A 115 -6.29 -12.29 -9.49
N LYS A 116 -5.61 -13.31 -10.04
CA LYS A 116 -6.23 -14.27 -10.99
C LYS A 116 -7.39 -15.05 -10.37
N LYS A 117 -7.30 -15.38 -9.08
CA LYS A 117 -8.38 -16.05 -8.34
C LYS A 117 -9.60 -15.14 -8.21
N LEU A 118 -9.40 -13.89 -7.80
CA LEU A 118 -10.46 -12.88 -7.69
C LEU A 118 -11.12 -12.61 -9.04
N GLU A 119 -10.32 -12.47 -10.11
CA GLU A 119 -10.86 -12.27 -11.46
C GLU A 119 -11.79 -13.40 -11.91
N ARG A 120 -11.48 -14.66 -11.58
CA ARG A 120 -12.34 -15.81 -11.88
C ARG A 120 -13.66 -15.80 -11.11
N GLU A 121 -13.66 -15.23 -9.91
CA GLU A 121 -14.88 -15.05 -9.10
C GLU A 121 -15.62 -13.74 -9.44
N GLY A 122 -15.17 -12.97 -10.44
CA GLY A 122 -15.78 -11.70 -10.81
C GLY A 122 -15.58 -10.60 -9.77
N LEU A 123 -14.47 -10.64 -9.03
CA LEU A 123 -14.04 -9.62 -8.08
C LEU A 123 -12.81 -8.86 -8.60
N GLY A 124 -12.84 -7.53 -8.45
CA GLY A 124 -11.66 -6.67 -8.62
C GLY A 124 -10.77 -6.65 -7.38
N LEU A 125 -9.51 -6.27 -7.57
CA LEU A 125 -8.53 -6.10 -6.50
C LEU A 125 -8.03 -4.66 -6.47
N ILE A 126 -8.09 -4.01 -5.30
CA ILE A 126 -7.50 -2.71 -5.01
C ILE A 126 -6.38 -2.90 -3.99
N LEU A 127 -5.24 -2.25 -4.21
CA LEU A 127 -4.10 -2.20 -3.31
C LEU A 127 -3.75 -0.75 -3.01
N ASP A 128 -3.18 -0.49 -1.84
CA ASP A 128 -2.73 0.85 -1.48
C ASP A 128 -1.60 1.34 -2.38
N PHE A 129 -1.61 2.62 -2.71
CA PHE A 129 -0.44 3.31 -3.25
C PHE A 129 -0.27 4.65 -2.54
N VAL A 130 0.88 4.83 -1.88
CA VAL A 130 1.14 5.98 -1.01
C VAL A 130 2.33 6.79 -1.57
N PRO A 131 2.09 7.73 -2.50
CA PRO A 131 3.17 8.47 -3.14
C PRO A 131 3.70 9.64 -2.29
N ASN A 132 2.95 10.06 -1.28
CA ASN A 132 3.26 11.28 -0.53
C ASN A 132 4.34 11.08 0.56
N HIS A 133 4.57 9.85 1.02
CA HIS A 133 5.59 9.56 2.02
C HIS A 133 6.01 8.08 1.99
N THR A 134 7.14 7.79 2.61
CA THR A 134 7.60 6.43 2.93
C THR A 134 7.97 6.35 4.40
N ALA A 135 8.21 5.15 4.93
CA ALA A 135 8.82 5.03 6.25
C ALA A 135 10.24 5.63 6.29
N LEU A 136 10.69 5.99 7.49
CA LEU A 136 12.01 6.59 7.72
C LEU A 136 13.18 5.65 7.40
N ASP A 137 12.93 4.35 7.47
CA ASP A 137 13.87 3.27 7.13
C ASP A 137 13.68 2.74 5.70
N HIS A 138 12.87 3.41 4.86
CA HIS A 138 12.80 3.08 3.43
C HIS A 138 14.14 3.39 2.76
N PRO A 139 14.68 2.50 1.89
CA PRO A 139 15.96 2.70 1.21
C PRO A 139 16.12 4.02 0.43
N TRP A 140 15.00 4.68 0.11
CA TRP A 140 14.99 5.94 -0.62
C TRP A 140 15.40 7.11 0.25
N VAL A 141 15.19 7.04 1.57
CA VAL A 141 15.60 8.10 2.49
C VAL A 141 17.11 8.32 2.42
N ALA A 142 17.89 7.23 2.33
CA ALA A 142 19.35 7.29 2.18
C ALA A 142 19.82 7.32 0.71
N GLY A 143 19.22 6.51 -0.15
CA GLY A 143 19.68 6.33 -1.54
C GLY A 143 19.11 7.33 -2.55
N HIS A 144 18.01 8.00 -2.22
CA HIS A 144 17.29 8.93 -3.10
C HIS A 144 16.80 10.18 -2.36
N PRO A 145 17.69 10.93 -1.69
CA PRO A 145 17.31 12.12 -0.92
C PRO A 145 16.63 13.20 -1.79
N GLU A 146 16.86 13.23 -3.10
CA GLU A 146 16.20 14.13 -4.05
C GLU A 146 14.68 13.95 -4.13
N ARG A 147 14.14 12.82 -3.64
CA ARG A 147 12.70 12.54 -3.59
C ARG A 147 11.99 13.20 -2.40
N TYR A 148 12.74 13.75 -1.44
CA TYR A 148 12.20 14.29 -0.21
C TYR A 148 12.42 15.81 -0.11
N VAL A 149 11.50 16.47 0.59
CA VAL A 149 11.69 17.86 0.99
C VAL A 149 12.44 17.87 2.33
N TRP A 150 13.64 18.42 2.32
CA TRP A 150 14.49 18.52 3.50
C TRP A 150 14.28 19.84 4.23
N TRP A 151 14.42 19.77 5.55
CA TRP A 151 14.43 20.93 6.42
C TRP A 151 15.71 20.98 7.23
N GLU A 152 16.37 22.14 7.27
CA GLU A 152 17.48 22.40 8.18
C GLU A 152 16.96 23.14 9.42
N ARG A 153 17.14 22.56 10.61
CA ARG A 153 16.85 23.26 11.85
C ARG A 153 18.00 24.24 12.15
N HIS A 154 17.79 25.52 11.88
CA HIS A 154 18.70 26.56 12.35
C HIS A 154 18.60 26.66 13.88
N LEU A 155 19.70 26.36 14.58
CA LEU A 155 19.80 26.46 16.04
C LEU A 155 19.88 27.91 16.56
N SER A 156 19.85 28.91 15.67
CA SER A 156 19.67 30.31 16.07
C SER A 156 18.20 30.53 16.42
N GLY A 157 17.88 30.73 17.70
CA GLY A 157 16.53 30.78 18.29
C GLY A 157 15.59 31.89 17.82
N SER A 158 15.57 32.25 16.54
CA SER A 158 14.50 32.99 15.90
C SER A 158 13.76 32.06 14.95
N GLU A 159 12.59 31.59 15.35
CA GLU A 159 11.66 30.83 14.52
C GLU A 159 11.23 31.65 13.30
N LYS A 160 11.98 31.55 12.20
CA LYS A 160 11.46 31.89 10.88
C LYS A 160 11.83 30.77 9.95
N TYR A 161 10.77 30.20 9.38
CA TYR A 161 10.85 29.03 8.56
C TYR A 161 11.67 29.30 7.27
N ALA A 162 12.97 28.99 7.28
CA ALA A 162 13.79 28.90 6.07
C ALA A 162 13.71 27.50 5.44
N VAL A 163 12.76 27.28 4.51
CA VAL A 163 12.78 26.09 3.66
C VAL A 163 13.99 26.22 2.74
N ARG A 164 15.09 25.54 3.05
CA ARG A 164 16.15 25.37 2.08
C ARG A 164 15.69 24.30 1.10
N ARG A 165 15.13 24.72 -0.04
CA ARG A 165 14.92 23.82 -1.17
C ARG A 165 16.31 23.34 -1.58
N VAL A 166 16.71 22.15 -1.13
CA VAL A 166 17.88 21.47 -1.69
C VAL A 166 17.48 21.08 -3.10
N ILE A 167 17.61 22.03 -4.03
CA ILE A 167 17.55 21.75 -5.46
C ILE A 167 18.83 20.98 -5.73
N ALA A 168 18.77 19.64 -5.64
CA ALA A 168 19.73 18.82 -6.35
C ALA A 168 19.77 19.34 -7.79
N PRO A 169 20.96 19.56 -8.39
CA PRO A 169 21.07 20.15 -9.72
C PRO A 169 20.18 19.33 -10.65
N ARG A 170 19.09 19.93 -11.14
CA ARG A 170 18.19 19.29 -12.09
C ARG A 170 19.04 18.93 -13.32
N PRO A 171 19.22 17.65 -13.69
CA PRO A 171 19.33 17.39 -15.11
C PRO A 171 18.01 17.89 -15.71
N LEU A 172 18.07 18.55 -16.87
CA LEU A 172 16.89 18.93 -17.64
C LEU A 172 16.09 17.66 -17.97
N LEU A 173 15.23 17.23 -17.03
CA LEU A 173 14.27 16.17 -17.22
C LEU A 173 13.19 16.74 -18.11
N ARG A 174 13.44 16.62 -19.42
CA ARG A 174 12.42 16.77 -20.44
C ARG A 174 11.42 15.66 -20.19
N TRP A 175 10.30 16.00 -19.58
CA TRP A 175 9.19 15.08 -19.36
C TRP A 175 8.69 14.64 -20.74
N THR A 176 9.07 13.44 -21.14
CA THR A 176 8.58 12.81 -22.36
C THR A 176 7.58 11.79 -21.88
N PRO A 177 6.29 11.89 -22.24
CA PRO A 177 5.31 10.88 -21.86
C PRO A 177 5.81 9.54 -22.37
N LEU A 178 6.12 8.61 -21.46
CA LEU A 178 6.43 7.24 -21.83
C LEU A 178 5.13 6.63 -22.35
N ARG A 179 5.12 6.27 -23.63
CA ARG A 179 4.03 5.46 -24.17
C ARG A 179 4.16 4.07 -23.57
N HIS A 180 3.03 3.39 -23.46
CA HIS A 180 2.97 2.00 -23.04
C HIS A 180 3.97 1.17 -23.85
N GLY A 181 5.01 0.62 -23.18
CA GLY A 181 6.07 -0.18 -23.79
C GLY A 181 7.49 0.40 -23.74
N ASP A 182 7.69 1.67 -23.36
CA ASP A 182 9.01 2.33 -23.44
C ASP A 182 9.84 2.30 -22.13
N ALA A 183 9.38 1.61 -21.08
CA ALA A 183 10.15 1.48 -19.84
C ALA A 183 11.31 0.48 -20.02
N PRO A 184 12.56 0.82 -19.64
CA PRO A 184 13.65 -0.15 -19.59
C PRO A 184 13.25 -1.28 -18.63
N SER A 185 13.48 -2.52 -19.06
CA SER A 185 13.06 -3.73 -18.37
C SER A 185 13.79 -3.94 -17.04
N GLU A 186 13.40 -3.24 -15.99
CA GLU A 186 13.56 -3.74 -14.62
C GLU A 186 12.33 -4.58 -14.29
N ARG A 187 12.48 -5.89 -14.56
CA ARG A 187 11.63 -7.03 -14.19
C ARG A 187 10.17 -6.68 -13.85
N GLY A 188 9.34 -6.97 -14.84
CA GLY A 188 7.94 -6.58 -14.95
C GLY A 188 7.06 -6.90 -13.76
N LEU A 189 6.15 -5.96 -13.50
CA LEU A 189 4.83 -6.20 -12.90
C LEU A 189 3.83 -5.05 -13.11
N PHE A 190 4.13 -4.10 -14.01
CA PHE A 190 3.33 -2.88 -14.15
C PHE A 190 3.07 -2.49 -15.60
N THR A 191 2.31 -3.32 -16.32
CA THR A 191 1.64 -2.87 -17.54
C THR A 191 0.34 -3.62 -17.71
N ASP A 192 -0.69 -3.24 -16.95
CA ASP A 192 -2.06 -3.16 -17.47
C ASP A 192 -2.96 -2.41 -16.47
N MET A 193 -3.08 -1.09 -16.63
CA MET A 193 -4.20 -0.33 -16.06
C MET A 193 -4.84 0.45 -17.19
N GLY A 194 -6.16 0.31 -17.28
CA GLY A 194 -7.00 0.69 -18.40
C GLY A 194 -6.85 2.14 -18.87
N ARG A 195 -7.14 2.32 -20.16
CA ARG A 195 -7.30 3.62 -20.82
C ARG A 195 -8.36 4.46 -20.10
N LEU A 196 -8.00 5.68 -19.74
CA LEU A 196 -8.94 6.80 -19.65
C LEU A 196 -8.74 7.63 -20.92
N ASP A 197 -9.84 7.94 -21.60
CA ASP A 197 -9.88 8.72 -22.82
C ASP A 197 -9.71 10.21 -22.53
N GLU A 198 -8.68 10.79 -23.15
CA GLU A 198 -8.33 12.20 -23.08
C GLU A 198 -9.09 12.98 -24.16
N THR A 199 -10.32 13.42 -23.90
CA THR A 199 -10.92 14.50 -24.69
C THR A 199 -11.60 15.51 -23.79
N GLY A 200 -10.78 16.32 -23.12
CA GLY A 200 -11.17 17.60 -22.58
C GLY A 200 -11.25 18.64 -23.69
N GLU A 201 -12.36 18.68 -24.43
CA GLU A 201 -12.69 19.80 -25.32
C GLU A 201 -13.96 20.50 -24.83
N GLU A 202 -13.78 21.66 -24.19
CA GLU A 202 -14.74 22.75 -24.24
C GLU A 202 -14.45 23.57 -25.50
N THR A 203 -15.37 23.57 -26.47
CA THR A 203 -15.50 24.68 -27.43
C THR A 203 -16.95 25.09 -27.59
N ARG A 204 -17.14 26.41 -27.51
CA ARG A 204 -18.39 27.17 -27.50
C ARG A 204 -18.72 27.60 -28.93
N THR A 205 -19.79 27.07 -29.51
CA THR A 205 -20.82 27.62 -30.43
C THR A 205 -21.42 26.51 -31.27
#